data_AF-A0A6M0C8A2-F1
#
_entry.id   AF-A0A6M0C8A2-F1
#
_cell.length_a   1.000
_cell.length_b   1.000
_cell.length_c   1.000
_cell.angle_alpha   90.00
_cell.angle_beta   90.00
_cell.angle_gamma   90.00
#
_symmetry.space_group_name_H-M   'P 1'
#
loop_
_entity.id
_entity.type
_entity.pdbx_description
1 polymer ?
#
loop_
_entity_poly.entity_id
_entity_poly.type
_entity_poly.pdbx_seq_one_letter_code
_entity_poly.pdbx_strand_id
1 'polypeptide(L)'
;MAIIFRSRREWRIERLGRIYSVDFVQEGTRFEGRYLGIDNSSVFKGEVLTGRGAILVHFSQTTPGNGYCAVHAGKLVRSDRIEGYWYDTAGNSGKFTLTSAFELSGAIEVAKERAIASHVTGEQQLHPNPPPLLAGVIKVED
;
A
#
# COMPACT_ATOMS: atom_id res chain seq x y z
N MET A 1 4.07 -11.92 -6.68
CA MET A 1 2.75 -11.29 -6.94
C MET A 1 2.56 -10.14 -5.98
N ALA A 2 2.18 -8.95 -6.46
CA ALA A 2 2.07 -7.75 -5.63
C ALA A 2 0.62 -7.57 -5.14
N ILE A 3 0.44 -7.42 -3.82
CA ILE A 3 -0.84 -7.08 -3.20
C ILE A 3 -0.86 -5.58 -2.91
N ILE A 4 -1.70 -4.85 -3.64
CA ILE A 4 -1.86 -3.40 -3.53
C ILE A 4 -3.10 -3.07 -2.71
N PHE A 5 -4.23 -3.70 -3.01
CA PHE A 5 -5.50 -3.43 -2.33
C PHE A 5 -5.71 -4.42 -1.18
N ARG A 6 -5.35 -3.98 0.03
CA ARG A 6 -5.57 -4.75 1.25
C ARG A 6 -6.95 -4.43 1.82
N SER A 7 -7.63 -5.47 2.29
CA SER A 7 -8.90 -5.32 3.01
C SER A 7 -8.78 -4.30 4.15
N ARG A 8 -9.86 -3.54 4.38
CA ARG A 8 -9.96 -2.46 5.38
C ARG A 8 -9.06 -1.24 5.14
N ARG A 9 -8.41 -1.12 3.99
CA ARG A 9 -7.75 0.14 3.59
C ARG A 9 -8.66 0.92 2.65
N GLU A 10 -9.06 2.10 3.10
CA GLU A 10 -9.73 3.08 2.25
C GLU A 10 -8.74 3.61 1.19
N TRP A 11 -9.23 3.70 -0.04
CA TRP A 11 -8.58 4.42 -1.12
C TRP A 11 -9.43 5.63 -1.50
N ARG A 12 -8.78 6.68 -1.97
CA ARG A 12 -9.44 7.88 -2.50
C ARG A 12 -9.20 7.94 -4.00
N ILE A 13 -10.28 7.88 -4.78
CA ILE A 13 -10.26 8.12 -6.22
C ILE A 13 -10.57 9.58 -6.50
N GLU A 14 -9.63 10.27 -7.13
CA GLU A 14 -9.78 11.64 -7.60
C GLU A 14 -9.97 11.64 -9.12
N ARG A 15 -11.07 12.22 -9.59
CA ARG A 15 -11.36 12.46 -11.02
C ARG A 15 -12.38 13.57 -11.17
N LEU A 16 -12.32 14.33 -12.28
CA LEU A 16 -13.20 15.49 -12.53
C LEU A 16 -13.22 16.53 -11.38
N GLY A 17 -12.09 16.72 -10.69
CA GLY A 17 -12.00 17.61 -9.53
C GLY A 17 -12.82 17.14 -8.32
N ARG A 18 -13.27 15.89 -8.30
CA ARG A 18 -14.00 15.27 -7.19
C ARG A 18 -13.18 14.14 -6.60
N ILE A 19 -13.31 13.97 -5.28
CA ILE A 19 -12.66 12.91 -4.52
C ILE A 19 -13.74 12.03 -3.91
N TYR A 20 -13.61 10.72 -4.09
CA TYR A 20 -14.49 9.73 -3.51
C TYR A 20 -13.70 8.66 -2.77
N SER A 21 -14.22 8.21 -1.64
CA SER A 21 -13.68 7.07 -0.90
C SER A 21 -14.19 5.76 -1.51
N VAL A 22 -13.30 4.79 -1.67
CA VAL A 22 -13.59 3.46 -2.19
C VAL A 22 -12.89 2.41 -1.33
N ASP A 23 -13.54 1.27 -1.12
CA ASP A 23 -12.86 0.04 -0.71
C ASP A 23 -12.39 -0.71 -1.95
N PHE A 24 -11.26 -1.40 -1.82
CA PHE A 24 -10.84 -2.39 -2.79
C PHE A 24 -10.35 -3.63 -2.04
N VAL A 25 -10.80 -4.79 -2.48
CA VAL A 25 -10.40 -6.11 -1.97
C VAL A 25 -9.77 -6.89 -3.12
N GLN A 26 -8.48 -7.22 -2.97
CA GLN A 26 -7.73 -7.96 -3.98
C GLN A 26 -7.60 -9.45 -3.60
N GLU A 27 -7.91 -10.32 -4.56
CA GLU A 27 -7.71 -11.76 -4.52
C GLU A 27 -6.83 -12.19 -5.70
N GLY A 28 -5.59 -12.56 -5.41
CA GLY A 28 -4.59 -12.84 -6.44
C GLY A 28 -4.25 -11.58 -7.24
N THR A 29 -4.45 -11.60 -8.56
CA THR A 29 -4.33 -10.41 -9.43
C THR A 29 -5.63 -9.61 -9.49
N ARG A 30 -6.78 -10.22 -9.22
CA ARG A 30 -8.08 -9.57 -9.38
C ARG A 30 -8.45 -8.76 -8.16
N PHE A 31 -9.26 -7.74 -8.35
CA PHE A 31 -9.86 -7.00 -7.23
C PHE A 31 -11.27 -6.55 -7.55
N GLU A 32 -12.05 -6.38 -6.49
CA GLU A 32 -13.35 -5.73 -6.53
C GLU A 32 -13.37 -4.55 -5.57
N GLY A 33 -14.27 -3.60 -5.77
CA GLY A 33 -14.42 -2.46 -4.88
C GLY A 33 -15.77 -1.79 -4.96
N ARG A 34 -16.04 -0.94 -3.98
CA ARG A 34 -17.28 -0.17 -3.86
C ARG A 34 -16.99 1.22 -3.31
N TYR A 35 -17.88 2.17 -3.60
CA TYR A 35 -17.83 3.46 -2.91
C TYR A 35 -18.11 3.30 -1.42
N LEU A 36 -17.46 4.16 -0.63
CA LEU A 36 -17.69 4.31 0.81
C LEU A 36 -18.31 5.68 1.09
N GLY A 37 -19.23 5.72 2.06
CA GLY A 37 -19.80 6.98 2.56
C GLY A 37 -20.78 7.68 1.62
N ILE A 38 -21.08 7.10 0.45
CA ILE A 38 -22.13 7.59 -0.45
C ILE A 38 -23.06 6.43 -0.85
N ASP A 39 -24.34 6.74 -0.99
CA ASP A 39 -25.32 5.80 -1.54
C ASP A 39 -25.17 5.73 -3.07
N ASN A 40 -24.34 4.78 -3.51
CA ASN A 40 -24.07 4.56 -4.93
C ASN A 40 -23.86 3.07 -5.20
N SER A 41 -24.68 2.50 -6.08
CA SER A 41 -24.67 1.06 -6.42
C SER A 41 -23.54 0.64 -7.36
N SER A 42 -22.62 1.54 -7.73
CA SER A 42 -21.51 1.21 -8.60
C SER A 42 -20.60 0.16 -7.98
N VAL A 43 -20.19 -0.79 -8.82
CA VAL A 43 -19.19 -1.79 -8.49
C VAL A 43 -17.96 -1.55 -9.34
N PHE A 44 -16.80 -1.67 -8.71
CA PHE A 44 -15.51 -1.65 -9.38
C PHE A 44 -14.98 -3.08 -9.49
N LYS A 45 -14.44 -3.45 -10.66
CA LYS A 45 -13.78 -4.75 -10.88
C LYS A 45 -12.57 -4.55 -11.75
N GLY A 46 -11.46 -5.18 -11.40
CA GLY A 46 -10.22 -5.00 -12.12
C GLY A 46 -9.14 -6.00 -11.80
N GLU A 47 -7.94 -5.68 -12.28
CA GLU A 47 -6.76 -6.50 -12.11
C GLU A 47 -5.50 -5.66 -11.88
N VAL A 48 -4.60 -6.21 -11.08
CA VAL A 48 -3.24 -5.74 -10.83
C VAL A 48 -2.28 -6.61 -11.62
N LEU A 49 -1.60 -6.01 -12.59
CA LEU A 49 -0.59 -6.65 -13.43
C LEU A 49 0.81 -6.25 -12.96
N THR A 50 1.71 -7.24 -12.83
CA THR A 50 3.12 -7.00 -12.46
C THR A 50 4.03 -7.50 -13.57
N GLY A 51 4.93 -6.66 -14.06
CA GLY A 51 5.89 -7.07 -15.08
C GLY A 51 6.97 -6.02 -15.33
N ARG A 52 8.20 -6.47 -15.61
CA ARG A 52 9.34 -5.60 -15.97
C ARG A 52 9.57 -4.41 -15.02
N GLY A 53 9.40 -4.63 -13.72
CA GLY A 53 9.57 -3.58 -12.70
C GLY A 53 8.42 -2.56 -12.62
N ALA A 54 7.31 -2.79 -13.33
CA ALA A 54 6.12 -1.96 -13.26
C ALA A 54 4.93 -2.72 -12.64
N ILE A 55 4.07 -1.97 -11.96
CA ILE A 55 2.76 -2.44 -11.50
C ILE A 55 1.70 -1.58 -12.20
N LEU A 56 0.84 -2.24 -12.99
CA LEU A 56 -0.27 -1.63 -13.69
C LEU A 56 -1.58 -2.07 -13.05
N VAL A 57 -2.56 -1.19 -13.06
CA VAL A 57 -3.90 -1.44 -12.54
C VAL A 57 -4.89 -1.04 -13.60
N HIS A 58 -5.76 -1.96 -14.00
CA HIS A 58 -6.87 -1.67 -14.89
C HIS A 58 -8.18 -2.13 -14.25
N PHE A 59 -9.25 -1.34 -14.41
CA PHE A 59 -10.53 -1.67 -13.82
C PHE A 59 -11.69 -0.96 -14.51
N SER A 60 -12.87 -1.57 -14.41
CA SER A 60 -14.14 -0.97 -14.80
C SER A 60 -14.97 -0.62 -13.58
N GLN A 61 -15.63 0.52 -13.61
CA GLN A 61 -16.75 0.87 -12.74
C GLN A 61 -18.04 0.66 -13.54
N THR A 62 -19.00 -0.08 -13.01
CA THR A 62 -20.32 -0.28 -13.62
C THR A 62 -21.41 0.03 -12.62
N THR A 63 -22.47 0.73 -13.04
CA THR A 63 -23.65 0.96 -12.20
C THR A 63 -24.81 0.08 -12.67
N PRO A 64 -25.28 -0.88 -11.85
CA PRO A 64 -26.42 -1.71 -12.21
C PRO A 64 -27.67 -0.87 -12.50
N GLY A 65 -28.42 -1.25 -13.55
CA GLY A 65 -29.73 -0.68 -13.86
C GLY A 65 -29.74 0.60 -14.70
N ASN A 66 -28.60 1.23 -15.00
CA ASN A 66 -28.57 2.46 -15.82
C ASN A 66 -27.56 2.45 -16.99
N GLY A 67 -26.82 1.36 -17.20
CA GLY A 67 -25.87 1.22 -18.30
C GLY A 67 -24.61 2.08 -18.21
N TYR A 68 -24.38 2.77 -17.08
CA TYR A 68 -23.14 3.51 -16.86
C TYR A 68 -21.96 2.55 -16.74
N CYS A 69 -20.90 2.82 -17.49
CA CYS A 69 -19.62 2.12 -17.40
C CYS A 69 -18.47 3.12 -17.55
N ALA A 70 -17.43 2.98 -16.73
CA ALA A 70 -16.18 3.74 -16.85
C ALA A 70 -14.99 2.79 -16.76
N VAL A 71 -14.03 2.93 -17.66
CA VAL A 71 -12.80 2.11 -17.68
C VAL A 71 -11.62 2.97 -17.27
N HIS A 72 -10.75 2.41 -16.44
CA HIS A 72 -9.59 3.05 -15.85
C HIS A 72 -8.35 2.21 -16.14
N ALA A 73 -7.25 2.87 -16.49
CA ALA A 73 -5.94 2.25 -16.63
C ALA A 73 -4.88 3.16 -16.01
N GLY A 74 -4.11 2.63 -15.06
CA GLY A 74 -3.11 3.38 -14.31
C GLY A 74 -1.88 2.58 -13.95
N LYS A 75 -0.87 3.29 -13.46
CA LYS A 75 0.41 2.76 -12.99
C LYS A 75 0.61 3.14 -11.54
N LEU A 76 1.13 2.21 -10.73
CA LEU A 76 1.63 2.52 -9.39
C LEU A 76 2.89 3.39 -9.52
N VAL A 77 2.81 4.64 -9.06
CA VAL A 77 3.91 5.61 -9.10
C VAL A 77 4.60 5.76 -7.75
N ARG A 78 3.91 5.43 -6.66
CA ARG A 78 4.43 5.30 -5.29
C ARG A 78 3.69 4.18 -4.58
N SER A 79 4.20 3.71 -3.43
CA SER A 79 3.60 2.62 -2.66
C SER A 79 2.12 2.82 -2.30
N ASP A 80 1.66 4.06 -2.27
CA ASP A 80 0.34 4.52 -1.86
C ASP A 80 -0.42 5.24 -2.99
N ARG A 81 0.16 5.36 -4.19
CA ARG A 81 -0.36 6.24 -5.24
C ARG A 81 -0.31 5.58 -6.62
N ILE A 82 -1.46 5.55 -7.28
CA ILE A 82 -1.65 5.12 -8.65
C ILE A 82 -2.12 6.32 -9.46
N GLU A 83 -1.56 6.51 -10.65
CA GLU A 83 -1.97 7.56 -11.59
C GLU A 83 -2.32 6.95 -12.94
N GLY A 84 -3.33 7.49 -13.61
CA GLY A 84 -3.78 6.94 -14.86
C GLY A 84 -4.80 7.79 -15.60
N TYR A 85 -5.42 7.17 -16.60
CA TYR A 85 -6.49 7.76 -17.39
C TYR A 85 -7.75 6.91 -17.35
N TRP A 86 -8.88 7.56 -17.55
CA TRP A 86 -10.17 6.91 -17.58
C TRP A 86 -11.07 7.52 -18.65
N TYR A 87 -12.10 6.77 -19.04
CA TYR A 87 -13.19 7.22 -19.91
C TYR A 87 -14.50 6.53 -19.52
N ASP A 88 -15.64 7.16 -19.77
CA ASP A 88 -16.97 6.58 -19.51
C ASP A 88 -17.92 6.59 -20.71
N THR A 89 -19.05 5.90 -20.54
CA THR A 89 -20.15 5.85 -21.50
C THR A 89 -20.95 7.14 -21.63
N ALA A 90 -20.71 8.13 -20.76
CA ALA A 90 -21.28 9.47 -20.85
C ALA A 90 -20.38 10.45 -21.65
N GLY A 91 -19.25 9.97 -22.18
CA GLY A 91 -18.31 10.77 -22.96
C GLY A 91 -17.31 11.57 -22.12
N ASN A 92 -17.28 11.37 -20.80
CA ASN A 92 -16.25 11.98 -19.95
C ASN A 92 -14.97 11.17 -20.04
N SER A 93 -13.84 11.86 -19.95
CA SER A 93 -12.53 11.23 -19.84
C SER A 93 -11.56 12.17 -19.12
N GLY A 94 -10.43 11.62 -18.68
CA GLY A 94 -9.35 12.43 -18.15
C GLY A 94 -8.40 11.64 -17.29
N LYS A 95 -7.62 12.38 -16.49
CA LYS A 95 -6.73 11.80 -15.50
C LYS A 95 -7.52 11.34 -14.27
N PHE A 96 -7.03 10.29 -13.63
CA PHE A 96 -7.43 9.94 -12.28
C PHE A 96 -6.21 9.68 -11.40
N THR A 97 -6.39 9.87 -10.10
CA THR A 97 -5.43 9.45 -9.08
C THR A 97 -6.15 8.54 -8.10
N LEU A 98 -5.50 7.45 -7.71
CA LEU A 98 -5.90 6.62 -6.57
C LEU A 98 -4.84 6.78 -5.49
N THR A 99 -5.23 7.20 -4.29
CA THR A 99 -4.32 7.34 -3.15
C THR A 99 -4.86 6.56 -1.96
N SER A 100 -4.04 5.70 -1.37
CA SER A 100 -4.39 5.03 -0.12
C SER A 100 -4.57 6.09 0.95
N ALA A 101 -5.68 6.08 1.68
CA ALA A 101 -5.90 6.95 2.83
C ALA A 101 -5.07 6.48 4.05
N PHE A 102 -3.82 6.09 3.81
CA PHE A 102 -2.93 5.58 4.83
C PHE A 102 -2.65 6.69 5.83
N GLU A 103 -3.39 6.70 6.94
CA GLU A 103 -2.99 7.47 8.10
C GLU A 103 -1.62 6.98 8.55
N LEU A 104 -0.71 7.91 8.77
CA LEU A 104 0.67 7.69 9.22
C LEU A 104 0.79 6.69 10.39
N SER A 105 -0.28 6.54 11.19
CA SER A 105 -0.42 5.62 12.32
C SER A 105 -0.16 4.16 11.94
N GLY A 106 -0.71 3.69 10.81
CA GLY A 106 -0.51 2.30 10.35
C GLY A 106 0.91 2.04 9.83
N ALA A 107 1.60 3.07 9.33
CA ALA A 107 3.00 2.99 8.90
C ALA A 107 3.93 2.76 10.10
N ILE A 108 3.65 3.49 11.18
CA ILE A 108 4.41 3.43 12.43
C ILE A 108 4.23 2.06 13.08
N GLU A 109 3.02 1.52 13.14
CA GLU A 109 2.80 0.18 13.74
C GLU A 109 3.44 -0.94 12.92
N VAL A 110 3.34 -0.91 11.58
CA VAL A 110 4.05 -1.90 10.73
C VAL A 110 5.58 -1.75 10.84
N ALA A 111 6.09 -0.54 10.98
CA ALA A 111 7.51 -0.30 11.22
C ALA A 111 7.95 -0.80 12.60
N LYS A 112 7.14 -0.61 13.65
CA LYS A 112 7.38 -1.15 15.00
C LYS A 112 7.35 -2.67 15.01
N GLU A 113 6.36 -3.31 14.40
CA GLU A 113 6.27 -4.77 14.31
C GLU A 113 7.48 -5.37 13.58
N ARG A 114 7.91 -4.74 12.48
CA ARG A 114 9.13 -5.14 11.77
C ARG A 114 10.37 -4.98 12.64
N ALA A 115 10.50 -3.85 13.35
CA ALA A 115 11.61 -3.60 14.26
C ALA A 115 11.67 -4.64 15.39
N ILE A 116 10.52 -4.96 15.99
CA ILE A 116 10.40 -5.99 17.04
C ILE A 116 10.77 -7.37 16.48
N ALA A 117 10.25 -7.76 15.32
CA ALA A 117 10.58 -9.05 14.70
C ALA A 117 12.08 -9.18 14.37
N SER A 118 12.72 -8.11 13.88
CA SER A 118 14.18 -8.07 13.69
C SER A 118 14.96 -8.08 15.00
N HIS A 119 14.39 -7.56 16.10
CA HIS A 119 15.04 -7.57 17.41
C HIS A 119 14.97 -8.95 18.07
N VAL A 120 13.86 -9.67 17.89
CA VAL A 120 13.63 -11.04 18.40
C VAL A 120 14.47 -12.08 17.65
N THR A 121 14.71 -11.88 16.36
CA THR A 121 15.63 -12.74 15.58
C THR A 121 17.10 -12.34 15.70
N GLY A 122 17.38 -11.21 16.35
CA GLY A 122 18.71 -10.64 16.57
C GLY A 122 19.18 -10.72 18.01
N GLU A 123 18.70 -11.67 18.83
CA GLU A 123 19.41 -12.04 20.06
C GLU A 123 20.74 -12.68 19.67
N GLN A 124 21.73 -11.82 19.45
CA GLN A 124 23.14 -12.17 19.52
C GLN A 124 23.35 -12.93 20.82
N GLN A 125 23.82 -14.18 20.70
CA GLN A 125 24.50 -14.87 21.77
C GLN A 125 25.58 -13.93 22.33
N LEU A 126 25.29 -13.31 23.48
CA LEU A 126 26.28 -12.66 24.32
C LEU A 126 27.24 -13.75 24.80
N HIS A 127 28.30 -14.00 24.04
CA HIS A 127 29.47 -14.68 24.58
C HIS A 127 30.01 -13.81 25.72
N PRO A 128 30.16 -14.36 26.94
CA PRO A 128 30.77 -13.61 28.03
C PRO A 128 32.23 -13.34 27.66
N ASN A 129 32.59 -12.07 27.48
CA ASN A 129 33.99 -11.67 27.40
C ASN A 129 34.70 -12.09 28.69
N PRO A 130 35.87 -12.76 28.62
CA PRO A 130 36.66 -13.02 29.81
C PRO A 130 37.16 -11.69 30.41
N PRO A 131 37.27 -11.59 31.74
CA PRO A 131 37.69 -10.35 32.41
C PRO A 131 39.14 -9.98 32.04
N PRO A 132 39.48 -8.67 32.03
CA PRO A 132 40.83 -8.23 31.72
C PRO A 132 41.81 -8.69 32.82
N LEU A 133 42.94 -9.26 32.41
CA LEU A 133 44.07 -9.55 33.30
C LEU A 133 44.63 -8.23 33.85
N LEU A 134 44.73 -8.15 35.18
CA LEU A 134 45.40 -7.08 35.92
C LEU A 134 46.82 -6.87 35.36
N ALA A 135 47.06 -5.73 34.72
CA ALA A 135 48.39 -5.28 34.38
C ALA A 135 49.16 -4.95 35.67
N GLY A 136 50.37 -5.49 35.77
CA GLY A 136 51.19 -5.48 36.98
C GLY A 136 51.50 -4.09 37.52
N VAL A 137 51.54 -4.03 38.86
CA VAL A 137 52.10 -2.94 39.65
C VAL A 137 53.59 -2.82 39.33
N ILE A 138 54.01 -1.69 38.75
CA ILE A 138 55.43 -1.32 38.71
C ILE A 138 55.77 -0.76 40.09
N LYS A 139 56.59 -1.49 40.85
CA LYS A 139 57.26 -0.95 42.04
C LYS A 139 58.36 0.00 41.58
N VAL A 140 58.36 1.21 42.13
CA VAL A 140 59.53 2.11 42.10
C VAL A 140 60.29 1.85 43.40
N GLU A 141 61.51 1.35 43.30
CA GLU A 141 62.47 1.32 44.41
C GLU A 141 63.27 2.64 44.42
N ASP A 142 63.66 3.07 45.61
CA ASP A 142 64.22 4.38 45.99
C ASP A 142 65.49 4.82 45.23
#